data_AF-A0A7G9LRF2-F1
#
_entry.id   AF-A0A7G9LRF2-F1
#
_cell.length_a   1.000
_cell.length_b   1.000
_cell.length_c   1.000
_cell.angle_alpha   90.00
_cell.angle_beta   90.00
_cell.angle_gamma   90.00
#
_symmetry.space_group_name_H-M   'P 1'
#
loop_
_entity.id
_entity.type
_entity.pdbx_description
1 polymer ?
#
loop_
_entity_poly.entity_id
_entity_poly.type
_entity_poly.pdbx_seq_one_letter_code
_entity_poly.pdbx_strand_id
1 'polypeptide(L)'
;MIYSKKSKKDKYNREKGLKRLEKTIKSGKLTKDKINSRGYNKYLDLKNEIEVVINYEKFEQDGLWDGIKGYVTNTTLCPNDVIENYSNLWHIEKAFRISKTDLKIRPIHHYLKHRIEAHISISFIAYTVYKELERIIKIHDKNLSVQKALEEIKTIYGLEYTNPITNKKKFEVLQLNEIQLKILNIIDLELG
;
A
#
# COMPACT_ATOMS: atom_id res chain seq x y z
N MET A 1 6.48 4.91 24.27
CA MET A 1 7.65 5.03 23.37
C MET A 1 7.39 6.12 22.34
N ILE A 2 8.28 7.10 22.18
CA ILE A 2 8.11 8.21 21.22
C ILE A 2 8.79 7.84 19.89
N TYR A 3 8.01 7.79 18.81
CA TYR A 3 8.54 7.47 17.48
C TYR A 3 9.00 8.74 16.76
N SER A 4 10.31 8.94 16.61
CA SER A 4 10.89 10.17 16.04
C SER A 4 10.39 10.50 14.61
N LYS A 5 10.30 9.51 13.72
CA LYS A 5 9.75 9.69 12.36
C LYS A 5 8.27 10.07 12.39
N LYS A 6 7.51 9.49 13.32
CA LYS A 6 6.08 9.76 13.49
C LYS A 6 5.86 11.15 14.06
N SER A 7 6.61 11.53 15.10
CA SER A 7 6.60 12.87 15.69
C SER A 7 6.79 13.96 14.63
N LYS A 8 7.79 13.81 13.74
CA LYS A 8 7.98 14.75 12.62
C LYS A 8 6.76 14.83 11.68
N LYS A 9 6.13 13.68 11.38
CA LYS A 9 4.95 13.61 10.51
C LYS A 9 3.72 14.21 11.18
N ASP A 10 3.50 13.92 12.45
CA ASP A 10 2.38 14.43 13.24
C ASP A 10 2.49 15.96 13.39
N LYS A 11 3.68 16.46 13.72
CA LYS A 11 4.00 17.90 13.70
C LYS A 11 3.71 18.55 12.35
N TYR A 12 4.22 17.97 11.26
CA TYR A 12 3.96 18.49 9.90
C TYR A 12 2.46 18.54 9.57
N ASN A 13 1.72 17.48 9.92
CA ASN A 13 0.28 17.41 9.70
C ASN A 13 -0.46 18.48 10.51
N ARG A 14 -0.11 18.64 11.80
CA ARG A 14 -0.64 19.64 12.72
C ARG A 14 -0.41 21.06 12.20
N GLU A 15 0.81 21.42 11.83
CA GLU A 15 1.14 22.73 11.22
C GLU A 15 0.39 22.98 9.91
N LYS A 16 0.29 21.96 9.05
CA LYS A 16 -0.46 22.06 7.79
C LYS A 16 -1.96 22.25 8.04
N GLY A 17 -2.50 21.61 9.08
CA GLY A 17 -3.87 21.78 9.55
C GLY A 17 -4.15 23.21 10.01
N LEU A 18 -3.26 23.76 10.85
CA LEU A 18 -3.35 25.13 11.34
C LEU A 18 -3.36 26.14 10.18
N LYS A 19 -2.42 26.03 9.24
CA LYS A 19 -2.36 26.90 8.04
C LYS A 19 -3.65 26.85 7.22
N ARG A 20 -4.34 25.71 7.17
CA ARG A 20 -5.62 25.58 6.48
C ARG A 20 -6.74 26.28 7.25
N LEU A 21 -6.78 26.15 8.57
CA LEU A 21 -7.76 26.84 9.43
C LEU A 21 -7.62 28.35 9.31
N GLU A 22 -6.40 28.87 9.41
CA GLU A 22 -6.13 30.31 9.26
C GLU A 22 -6.62 30.85 7.92
N LYS A 23 -6.37 30.13 6.81
CA LYS A 23 -6.89 30.49 5.48
C LYS A 23 -8.42 30.43 5.41
N THR A 24 -9.04 29.48 6.10
CA THR A 24 -10.49 29.29 6.06
C THR A 24 -11.22 30.37 6.86
N ILE A 25 -10.64 30.80 7.99
CA ILE A 25 -11.13 31.94 8.77
C ILE A 25 -10.95 33.25 8.00
N LYS A 26 -9.77 33.49 7.43
CA LYS A 26 -9.51 34.68 6.60
C LYS A 26 -10.45 34.81 5.40
N SER A 27 -10.94 33.70 4.86
CA SER A 27 -11.88 33.71 3.73
C SER A 27 -13.35 33.78 4.14
N GLY A 28 -13.67 33.87 5.44
CA GLY A 28 -15.05 34.00 5.95
C GLY A 28 -15.92 32.75 5.72
N LYS A 29 -15.35 31.63 5.27
CA LYS A 29 -16.08 30.41 4.89
C LYS A 29 -16.37 29.47 6.06
N LEU A 30 -16.03 29.86 7.28
CA LEU A 30 -16.14 29.03 8.46
C LEU A 30 -17.45 29.35 9.20
N THR A 31 -18.45 28.48 9.06
CA THR A 31 -19.75 28.57 9.73
C THR A 31 -19.85 27.57 10.88
N LYS A 32 -20.79 27.80 11.83
CA LYS A 32 -21.05 26.95 13.02
C LYS A 32 -21.20 25.46 12.66
N ASP A 33 -21.80 25.15 11.51
CA ASP A 33 -22.00 23.78 11.03
C ASP A 33 -20.70 23.05 10.66
N LYS A 34 -19.64 23.78 10.31
CA LYS A 34 -18.33 23.19 9.97
C LYS A 34 -17.50 22.83 11.19
N ILE A 35 -17.81 23.38 12.36
CA ILE A 35 -17.09 23.14 13.62
C ILE A 35 -17.19 21.67 14.04
N ASN A 36 -18.31 21.00 13.74
CA ASN A 36 -18.53 19.59 14.07
C ASN A 36 -17.84 18.58 13.12
N SER A 37 -17.12 19.03 12.10
CA SER A 37 -16.39 18.11 11.22
C SER A 37 -15.12 17.57 11.90
N ARG A 38 -14.84 16.27 11.73
CA ARG A 38 -13.68 15.59 12.35
C ARG A 38 -12.35 16.16 11.82
N GLY A 39 -11.40 16.46 12.71
CA GLY A 39 -10.04 16.87 12.34
C GLY A 39 -9.46 18.00 13.20
N TYR A 40 -8.82 18.99 12.55
CA TYR A 40 -8.15 20.11 13.22
C TYR A 40 -9.11 21.12 13.89
N ASN A 41 -10.42 20.93 13.76
CA ASN A 41 -11.42 21.81 14.39
C ASN A 41 -11.41 21.76 15.91
N LYS A 42 -10.70 20.80 16.52
CA LYS A 42 -10.41 20.78 17.96
C LYS A 42 -9.67 22.02 18.47
N TYR A 43 -9.06 22.79 17.57
CA TYR A 43 -8.41 24.07 17.90
C TYR A 43 -9.34 25.28 17.75
N LEU A 44 -10.63 25.10 17.44
CA LEU A 44 -11.56 26.21 17.26
C LEU A 44 -12.41 26.39 18.52
N ASP A 45 -12.51 27.63 18.98
CA ASP A 45 -13.42 28.05 20.04
C ASP A 45 -14.44 29.06 19.47
N LEU A 46 -15.65 29.05 20.04
CA LEU A 46 -16.70 30.00 19.72
C LEU A 46 -16.63 31.18 20.70
N LYS A 47 -16.51 32.40 20.19
CA LYS A 47 -16.70 33.64 20.96
C LYS A 47 -18.06 34.25 20.60
N ASN A 48 -18.83 34.61 21.64
CA ASN A 48 -20.11 35.31 21.53
C ASN A 48 -21.10 34.66 20.53
N GLU A 49 -21.14 33.32 20.51
CA GLU A 49 -22.01 32.46 19.69
C GLU A 49 -21.89 32.56 18.16
N ILE A 50 -21.18 33.55 17.62
CA ILE A 50 -21.13 33.87 16.18
C ILE A 50 -19.70 33.84 15.62
N GLU A 51 -18.68 34.18 16.41
CA GLU A 51 -17.30 34.26 15.93
C GLU A 51 -16.51 33.00 16.26
N VAL A 52 -15.80 32.47 15.26
CA VAL A 52 -14.92 31.32 15.44
C VAL A 52 -13.47 31.79 15.51
N VAL A 53 -12.80 31.46 16.61
CA VAL A 53 -11.42 31.85 16.89
C VAL A 53 -10.54 30.60 17.03
N ILE A 54 -9.28 30.67 16.61
CA ILE A 54 -8.31 29.60 16.82
C ILE A 54 -7.72 29.73 18.23
N ASN A 55 -7.79 28.65 18.99
CA ASN A 55 -7.09 28.46 20.25
C ASN A 55 -5.72 27.86 19.99
N TYR A 56 -4.70 28.71 20.03
CA TYR A 56 -3.30 28.32 19.84
C TYR A 56 -2.74 27.52 21.04
N GLU A 57 -3.30 27.67 22.24
CA GLU A 57 -2.85 26.89 23.41
C GLU A 57 -3.18 25.40 23.23
N LYS A 58 -4.41 25.07 22.79
CA LYS A 58 -4.80 23.70 22.45
C LYS A 58 -3.91 23.11 21.35
N PHE A 59 -3.48 23.94 20.40
CA PHE A 59 -2.56 23.52 19.34
C PHE A 59 -1.19 23.14 19.90
N GLU A 60 -0.62 23.95 20.79
CA GLU A 60 0.69 23.67 21.41
C GLU A 60 0.63 22.46 22.36
N GLN A 61 -0.44 22.35 23.16
CA GLN A 61 -0.67 21.20 24.03
C GLN A 61 -0.76 19.88 23.25
N ASP A 62 -1.42 19.88 22.08
CA ASP A 62 -1.47 18.69 21.21
C ASP A 62 -0.09 18.27 20.73
N GLY A 63 0.84 19.22 20.59
CA GLY A 63 2.23 18.96 20.22
C GLY A 63 2.99 18.10 21.21
N LEU A 64 2.62 18.11 22.49
CA LEU A 64 3.21 17.23 23.51
C LEU A 64 2.93 15.75 23.24
N TRP A 65 1.88 15.45 22.47
CA TRP A 65 1.47 14.10 22.13
C TRP A 65 2.03 13.61 20.79
N ASP A 66 2.77 14.46 20.06
CA ASP A 66 3.31 14.13 18.74
C ASP A 66 4.25 12.91 18.80
N GLY A 67 3.95 11.87 18.01
CA GLY A 67 4.76 10.66 17.94
C GLY A 67 4.44 9.60 19.00
N ILE A 68 3.46 9.84 19.87
CA ILE A 68 2.92 8.81 20.77
C ILE A 68 1.97 7.88 19.98
N LYS A 69 2.07 6.57 20.23
CA LYS A 69 1.17 5.56 19.67
C LYS A 69 0.83 4.55 20.76
N GLY A 70 -0.45 4.48 21.13
CA GLY A 70 -0.98 3.48 22.04
C GLY A 70 -1.56 2.30 21.28
N TYR A 71 -1.52 1.12 21.90
CA TYR A 71 -2.17 -0.09 21.42
C TYR A 71 -3.13 -0.58 22.50
N VAL A 72 -4.36 -0.90 22.12
CA VAL A 72 -5.34 -1.57 22.98
C VAL A 72 -5.60 -2.92 22.36
N THR A 73 -5.39 -3.98 23.11
CA THR A 73 -5.49 -5.36 22.63
C THR A 73 -5.94 -6.28 23.76
N ASN A 74 -6.59 -7.38 23.40
CA ASN A 74 -7.01 -8.44 24.31
C ASN A 74 -6.04 -9.64 24.32
N THR A 75 -4.85 -9.49 23.70
CA THR A 75 -3.85 -10.56 23.67
C THR A 75 -3.08 -10.69 24.98
N THR A 76 -2.52 -11.88 25.21
CA THR A 76 -1.63 -12.20 26.34
C THR A 76 -0.15 -11.99 26.00
N LEU A 77 0.17 -11.53 24.78
CA LEU A 77 1.55 -11.27 24.35
C LEU A 77 2.20 -10.14 25.13
N CYS A 78 3.54 -10.16 25.21
CA CYS A 78 4.31 -9.08 25.81
C CYS A 78 4.12 -7.78 25.02
N PRO A 79 4.12 -6.59 25.68
CA PRO A 79 3.98 -5.31 24.99
C PRO A 79 4.93 -5.10 23.82
N ASN A 80 6.17 -5.60 23.88
CA ASN A 80 7.13 -5.50 22.77
C ASN A 80 6.70 -6.32 21.56
N ASP A 81 6.23 -7.55 21.76
CA ASP A 81 5.74 -8.43 20.69
C ASP A 81 4.48 -7.86 20.04
N VAL A 82 3.60 -7.24 20.84
CA VAL A 82 2.44 -6.51 20.32
C VAL A 82 2.91 -5.37 19.43
N ILE A 83 3.86 -4.55 19.88
CA ILE A 83 4.39 -3.44 19.09
C ILE A 83 5.00 -3.93 17.78
N GLU A 84 5.77 -5.02 17.81
CA GLU A 84 6.42 -5.61 16.64
C GLU A 84 5.38 -6.17 15.66
N ASN A 85 4.44 -6.98 16.13
CA ASN A 85 3.38 -7.55 15.29
C ASN A 85 2.51 -6.47 14.63
N TYR A 86 2.12 -5.44 15.38
CA TYR A 86 1.40 -4.30 14.81
C TYR A 86 2.28 -3.43 13.92
N SER A 87 3.61 -3.45 14.08
CA SER A 87 4.50 -2.83 13.12
C SER A 87 4.40 -3.56 11.77
N ASN A 88 4.29 -4.89 11.76
CA ASN A 88 4.23 -5.69 10.54
C ASN A 88 2.93 -5.57 9.73
N LEU A 89 1.89 -4.92 10.26
CA LEU A 89 0.62 -4.66 9.54
C LEU A 89 0.83 -3.98 8.18
N TRP A 90 1.86 -3.14 8.03
CA TRP A 90 2.15 -2.48 6.75
C TRP A 90 2.49 -3.50 5.65
N HIS A 91 3.06 -4.66 5.99
CA HIS A 91 3.33 -5.74 5.03
C HIS A 91 2.03 -6.29 4.46
N ILE A 92 1.01 -6.44 5.30
CA ILE A 92 -0.34 -6.89 4.91
C ILE A 92 -0.98 -5.83 4.01
N GLU A 93 -0.91 -4.55 4.37
CA GLU A 93 -1.40 -3.46 3.50
C GLU A 93 -0.70 -3.44 2.14
N LYS A 94 0.62 -3.65 2.13
CA LYS A 94 1.40 -3.76 0.89
C LYS A 94 0.94 -4.96 0.06
N ALA A 95 0.67 -6.11 0.68
CA ALA A 95 0.14 -7.30 0.01
C ALA A 95 -1.21 -7.00 -0.67
N PHE A 96 -2.15 -6.41 0.05
CA PHE A 96 -3.44 -6.01 -0.50
C PHE A 96 -3.30 -4.97 -1.62
N ARG A 97 -2.36 -4.04 -1.52
CA ARG A 97 -2.09 -3.06 -2.58
C ARG A 97 -1.61 -3.76 -3.86
N ILE A 98 -0.60 -4.61 -3.76
CA ILE A 98 -0.05 -5.38 -4.89
C ILE A 98 -1.14 -6.25 -5.53
N SER A 99 -1.94 -6.94 -4.71
CA SER A 99 -3.06 -7.75 -5.19
C SER A 99 -4.04 -6.93 -6.05
N LYS A 100 -4.32 -5.68 -5.65
CA LYS A 100 -5.26 -4.81 -6.36
C LYS A 100 -4.68 -4.12 -7.60
N THR A 101 -3.40 -3.76 -7.59
CA THR A 101 -2.76 -3.00 -8.67
C THR A 101 -2.07 -3.91 -9.68
N ASP A 102 -1.17 -4.77 -9.20
CA ASP A 102 -0.25 -5.52 -10.04
C ASP A 102 -0.90 -6.82 -10.52
N LEU A 103 -1.57 -7.53 -9.60
CA LEU A 103 -2.31 -8.74 -9.91
C LEU A 103 -3.75 -8.47 -10.38
N LYS A 104 -4.23 -7.23 -10.23
CA LYS A 104 -5.59 -6.77 -10.63
C LYS A 104 -6.72 -7.65 -10.10
N ILE A 105 -6.50 -8.31 -8.97
CA ILE A 105 -7.48 -9.14 -8.28
C ILE A 105 -8.43 -8.18 -7.55
N ARG A 106 -9.63 -7.99 -8.11
CA ARG A 106 -10.73 -7.31 -7.44
C ARG A 106 -11.95 -8.23 -7.44
N PRO A 107 -12.59 -8.48 -6.29
CA PRO A 107 -13.82 -9.23 -6.25
C PRO A 107 -14.92 -8.43 -6.95
N ILE A 108 -15.62 -9.07 -7.89
CA ILE A 108 -16.79 -8.48 -8.56
C ILE A 108 -18.01 -9.21 -8.00
N HIS A 109 -18.64 -8.58 -7.00
CA HIS A 109 -19.94 -9.00 -6.47
C HIS A 109 -20.03 -10.49 -6.06
N HIS A 110 -19.04 -10.99 -5.29
CA HIS A 110 -19.11 -12.33 -4.71
C HIS A 110 -19.94 -12.32 -3.42
N TYR A 111 -21.15 -12.86 -3.48
CA TYR A 111 -22.04 -12.97 -2.31
C TYR A 111 -22.13 -14.39 -1.74
N LEU A 112 -21.79 -15.41 -2.54
CA LEU A 112 -21.79 -16.80 -2.11
C LEU A 112 -20.47 -17.18 -1.45
N LYS A 113 -20.55 -17.83 -0.29
CA LYS A 113 -19.39 -18.24 0.53
C LYS A 113 -18.30 -18.95 -0.27
N HIS A 114 -18.65 -19.97 -1.07
CA HIS A 114 -17.67 -20.73 -1.86
C HIS A 114 -16.92 -19.86 -2.90
N ARG A 115 -17.57 -18.84 -3.48
CA ARG A 115 -16.91 -17.94 -4.44
C ARG A 115 -15.94 -17.00 -3.75
N ILE A 116 -16.29 -16.56 -2.53
CA ILE A 116 -15.40 -15.74 -1.70
C ILE A 116 -14.16 -16.55 -1.33
N GLU A 117 -14.35 -17.79 -0.86
CA GLU A 117 -13.25 -18.69 -0.50
C GLU A 117 -12.33 -18.95 -1.70
N ALA A 118 -12.89 -19.37 -2.84
CA ALA A 118 -12.10 -19.62 -4.06
C ALA A 118 -11.33 -18.38 -4.53
N HIS A 119 -11.96 -17.20 -4.50
CA HIS A 119 -11.29 -15.95 -4.86
C HIS A 119 -10.12 -15.66 -3.93
N ILE A 120 -10.31 -15.75 -2.62
CA ILE A 120 -9.25 -15.54 -1.63
C ILE A 120 -8.10 -16.54 -1.84
N SER A 121 -8.39 -17.81 -2.07
CA SER A 121 -7.38 -18.85 -2.32
C SER A 121 -6.54 -18.57 -3.56
N ILE A 122 -7.18 -18.29 -4.71
CA ILE A 122 -6.47 -17.96 -5.96
C ILE A 122 -5.63 -16.70 -5.77
N SER A 123 -6.18 -15.70 -5.07
CA SER A 123 -5.48 -14.44 -4.81
C SER A 123 -4.24 -14.63 -3.97
N PHE A 124 -4.34 -15.48 -2.95
CA PHE A 124 -3.23 -15.83 -2.09
C PHE A 124 -2.13 -16.57 -2.87
N ILE A 125 -2.49 -17.56 -3.69
CA ILE A 125 -1.53 -18.29 -4.53
C ILE A 125 -0.82 -17.33 -5.49
N ALA A 126 -1.56 -16.47 -6.20
CA ALA A 126 -0.98 -15.49 -7.11
C ALA A 126 -0.03 -14.51 -6.40
N TYR A 127 -0.37 -14.09 -5.18
CA TYR A 127 0.52 -13.26 -4.36
C TYR A 127 1.78 -14.00 -3.92
N THR A 128 1.68 -15.28 -3.55
CA THR A 128 2.82 -16.12 -3.20
C THR A 128 3.79 -16.24 -4.37
N VAL A 129 3.29 -16.52 -5.58
CA VAL A 129 4.12 -16.56 -6.80
C VAL A 129 4.79 -15.22 -7.08
N TYR A 130 4.04 -14.11 -6.96
CA TYR A 130 4.62 -12.76 -7.10
C TYR A 130 5.73 -12.51 -6.07
N LYS A 131 5.54 -12.97 -4.83
CA LYS A 131 6.52 -12.81 -3.75
C LYS A 131 7.77 -13.64 -3.98
N GLU A 132 7.62 -14.82 -4.54
CA GLU A 132 8.74 -15.66 -4.91
C GLU A 132 9.55 -15.02 -6.04
N LEU A 133 8.88 -14.48 -7.06
CA LEU A 133 9.53 -13.68 -8.09
C LEU A 133 10.26 -12.46 -7.50
N GLU A 134 9.65 -11.75 -6.54
CA GLU A 134 10.31 -10.65 -5.81
C GLU A 134 11.56 -11.11 -5.05
N ARG A 135 11.53 -12.30 -4.43
CA ARG A 135 12.66 -12.88 -3.71
C ARG A 135 13.81 -13.19 -4.66
N ILE A 136 13.53 -13.95 -5.72
CA ILE A 136 14.49 -14.40 -6.73
C ILE A 136 15.18 -13.18 -7.37
N ILE A 137 14.40 -12.20 -7.84
CA ILE A 137 14.96 -10.99 -8.46
C ILE A 137 15.87 -10.24 -7.48
N LYS A 138 15.49 -10.09 -6.21
CA LYS A 138 16.34 -9.40 -5.21
C LYS A 138 17.67 -10.08 -4.95
N ILE A 139 17.74 -11.40 -5.09
CA ILE A 139 18.97 -12.18 -4.89
C ILE A 139 19.92 -11.95 -6.07
N HIS A 140 19.41 -12.02 -7.30
CA HIS A 140 20.24 -11.99 -8.51
C HIS A 140 20.45 -10.59 -9.13
N ASP A 141 19.50 -9.66 -8.96
CA ASP A 141 19.59 -8.30 -9.49
C ASP A 141 18.78 -7.28 -8.66
N LYS A 142 19.47 -6.50 -7.82
CA LYS A 142 18.85 -5.47 -6.97
C LYS A 142 18.30 -4.26 -7.73
N ASN A 143 18.68 -4.08 -9.00
CA ASN A 143 18.26 -2.93 -9.81
C ASN A 143 17.00 -3.23 -10.64
N LEU A 144 16.64 -4.50 -10.80
CA LEU A 144 15.44 -4.91 -11.52
C LEU A 144 14.22 -4.90 -10.58
N SER A 145 13.14 -4.26 -11.01
CA SER A 145 11.87 -4.30 -10.28
C SER A 145 10.99 -5.43 -10.79
N VAL A 146 10.18 -6.02 -9.90
CA VAL A 146 9.23 -7.09 -10.26
C VAL A 146 8.25 -6.62 -11.32
N GLN A 147 7.81 -5.36 -11.27
CA GLN A 147 6.90 -4.79 -12.27
C GLN A 147 7.54 -4.76 -13.65
N LYS A 148 8.79 -4.28 -13.76
CA LYS A 148 9.53 -4.30 -15.02
C LYS A 148 9.73 -5.73 -15.52
N ALA A 149 10.09 -6.66 -14.64
CA ALA A 149 10.23 -8.05 -15.02
C ALA A 149 8.92 -8.64 -15.57
N LEU A 150 7.77 -8.35 -14.94
CA LEU A 150 6.46 -8.78 -15.42
C LEU A 150 6.06 -8.12 -16.75
N GLU A 151 6.44 -6.87 -16.98
CA GLU A 151 6.21 -6.18 -18.26
C GLU A 151 7.04 -6.82 -19.39
N GLU A 152 8.32 -7.11 -19.13
CA GLU A 152 9.20 -7.78 -20.08
C GLU A 152 8.80 -9.23 -20.36
N ILE A 153 8.32 -9.97 -19.35
CA ILE A 153 7.80 -11.34 -19.56
C ILE A 153 6.54 -11.31 -20.43
N LYS A 154 5.66 -10.32 -20.26
CA LYS A 154 4.43 -10.19 -21.06
C LYS A 154 4.69 -9.92 -22.54
N THR A 155 5.85 -9.36 -22.87
CA THR A 155 6.27 -9.08 -24.25
C THR A 155 7.06 -10.23 -24.88
N ILE A 156 7.18 -11.37 -24.19
CA ILE A 156 7.69 -12.60 -24.80
C ILE A 156 6.60 -13.19 -25.69
N TYR A 157 6.85 -13.22 -26.98
CA TYR A 157 5.93 -13.78 -27.97
C TYR A 157 6.49 -15.10 -28.53
N GLY A 158 5.60 -16.05 -28.78
CA GLY A 158 5.92 -17.30 -29.47
C GLY A 158 5.06 -17.48 -30.70
N LEU A 159 5.61 -18.16 -31.70
CA LEU A 159 4.91 -18.55 -32.92
C LEU A 159 4.54 -20.03 -32.84
N GLU A 160 3.24 -20.33 -32.91
CA GLU A 160 2.76 -21.67 -33.20
C GLU A 160 2.48 -21.77 -34.70
N TYR A 161 3.19 -22.66 -35.40
CA TYR A 161 2.94 -22.93 -36.80
C TYR A 161 2.71 -24.41 -37.03
N THR A 162 1.79 -24.71 -37.95
CA THR A 162 1.51 -26.07 -38.38
C THR A 162 2.20 -26.29 -39.72
N ASN A 163 3.06 -27.29 -39.79
CA ASN A 163 3.68 -27.66 -41.05
C ASN A 163 2.60 -28.26 -41.98
N PRO A 164 2.36 -27.69 -43.17
CA PRO A 164 1.26 -28.09 -44.04
C PRO A 164 1.40 -29.51 -44.59
N ILE A 165 2.61 -30.07 -44.59
CA ILE A 165 2.90 -31.40 -45.13
C ILE A 165 2.81 -32.49 -44.05
N THR A 166 3.32 -32.20 -42.85
CA THR A 166 3.38 -33.18 -41.76
C THR A 166 2.24 -33.05 -40.75
N ASN A 167 1.43 -32.00 -40.87
CA ASN A 167 0.36 -31.61 -39.95
C ASN A 167 0.80 -31.51 -38.47
N LYS A 168 2.11 -31.41 -38.23
CA LYS A 168 2.70 -31.27 -36.90
C LYS A 168 2.72 -29.81 -36.51
N LYS A 169 2.23 -29.54 -35.30
CA LYS A 169 2.32 -28.24 -34.64
C LYS A 169 3.70 -28.10 -34.03
N LYS A 170 4.34 -26.95 -34.25
CA LYS A 170 5.59 -26.56 -33.62
C LYS A 170 5.42 -25.19 -32.99
N PHE A 171 5.94 -25.04 -31.78
CA PHE A 171 5.95 -23.79 -31.04
C PHE A 171 7.40 -23.33 -30.88
N GLU A 172 7.70 -22.10 -31.31
CA GLU A 172 9.02 -21.48 -31.14
C GLU A 172 8.86 -20.10 -30.51
N VAL A 173 9.67 -19.81 -29.49
CA VAL A 173 9.73 -18.49 -28.87
C VAL A 173 10.56 -17.56 -29.77
N LEU A 174 10.11 -16.33 -29.97
CA LEU A 174 10.85 -15.32 -30.73
C LEU A 174 12.11 -14.88 -29.97
N GLN A 175 13.03 -14.20 -30.68
CA GLN A 175 14.26 -13.71 -30.08
C GLN A 175 13.97 -12.85 -28.85
N LEU A 176 14.58 -13.26 -27.72
CA LEU A 176 14.44 -12.62 -26.43
C LEU A 176 15.44 -11.46 -26.31
N ASN A 177 14.99 -10.36 -25.73
CA ASN A 177 15.86 -9.24 -25.39
C ASN A 177 16.81 -9.61 -24.23
N GLU A 178 17.89 -8.86 -24.06
CA GLU A 178 18.88 -9.09 -23.00
C GLU A 178 18.25 -9.17 -21.60
N ILE A 179 17.26 -8.32 -21.32
CA ILE A 179 16.54 -8.30 -20.04
C ILE A 179 15.68 -9.57 -19.88
N GLN A 180 15.00 -10.00 -20.93
CA GLN A 180 14.16 -11.21 -20.91
C GLN A 180 15.01 -12.47 -20.73
N LEU A 181 16.16 -12.56 -21.43
CA LEU A 181 17.13 -13.64 -21.24
C LEU A 181 17.67 -13.67 -19.82
N LYS A 182 18.00 -12.50 -19.27
CA LYS A 182 18.47 -12.39 -17.88
C LYS A 182 17.42 -12.90 -16.89
N ILE A 183 16.16 -12.51 -17.07
CA ILE A 183 15.04 -12.98 -16.24
C ILE A 183 14.86 -14.49 -16.36
N LEU A 184 14.89 -15.03 -17.58
CA LEU A 184 14.74 -16.47 -17.82
C LEU A 184 15.84 -17.26 -17.15
N ASN A 185 17.11 -16.86 -17.32
CA ASN A 185 18.26 -17.50 -16.68
C ASN A 185 18.14 -17.49 -15.15
N ILE A 186 17.68 -16.37 -14.57
CA ILE A 186 17.48 -16.25 -13.13
C ILE A 186 16.40 -17.24 -12.64
N ILE A 187 15.32 -17.41 -13.41
CA ILE A 187 14.24 -18.33 -13.06
C ILE A 187 14.70 -19.79 -13.21
N ASP A 188 15.39 -20.12 -14.29
CA ASP A 188 15.89 -21.47 -14.56
C ASP A 188 16.94 -21.92 -13.53
N LEU A 189 17.76 -21.00 -13.00
CA LEU A 189 18.75 -21.30 -11.96
C LEU A 189 18.15 -21.69 -10.60
N GLU A 190 16.93 -21.23 -10.29
CA GLU A 190 16.26 -21.50 -9.00
C GLU A 190 15.20 -22.61 -9.11
N LEU A 191 14.72 -22.93 -10.32
CA LEU A 191 13.71 -23.96 -10.57
C LEU A 191 14.25 -25.25 -11.24
N GLY A 192 15.49 -25.23 -11.74
CA GLY A 192 16.21 -26.39 -12.28
C GLY A 192 16.95 -27.18 -11.22
#